data_AF-A0A1I2PWJ8-F1
#
_entry.id   AF-A0A1I2PWJ8-F1
#
_cell.length_a   1.000
_cell.length_b   1.000
_cell.length_c   1.000
_cell.angle_alpha   90.00
_cell.angle_beta   90.00
_cell.angle_gamma   90.00
#
_symmetry.space_group_name_H-M   'P 1'
#
loop_
_entity.id
_entity.type
_entity.pdbx_description
1 polymer ?
#
loop_
_entity_poly.entity_id
_entity_poly.type
_entity_poly.pdbx_seq_one_letter_code
_entity_poly.pdbx_strand_id
1 'polypeptide(L)'
;MKRFEFQPLRVILFSLLFTFLVCWQANLESIWWVPVFLGVFGLFFLGHQIYIYLNNLIAEHGQKQKEILAEEARAKEANKMRGPRTVPRKKPRR
;
A
#
# COMPACT_ATOMS: atom_id res chain seq x y z
N MET A 1 13.21 -3.77 1.62
CA MET A 1 11.86 -3.32 2.05
C MET A 1 10.99 -4.55 2.23
N LYS A 2 10.18 -4.64 3.29
CA LYS A 2 9.22 -5.75 3.44
C LYS A 2 8.18 -5.62 2.33
N ARG A 3 8.16 -6.57 1.39
CA ARG A 3 7.02 -6.74 0.49
C ARG A 3 5.83 -7.21 1.34
N PHE A 4 4.64 -6.76 1.02
CA PHE A 4 3.45 -7.36 1.61
C PHE A 4 3.30 -8.73 0.98
N GLU A 5 3.63 -9.77 1.75
CA GLU A 5 3.58 -11.14 1.27
C GLU A 5 2.21 -11.76 1.48
N PHE A 6 1.85 -12.64 0.54
CA PHE A 6 0.69 -13.49 0.67
C PHE A 6 0.84 -14.39 1.90
N GLN A 7 -0.13 -14.32 2.82
CA GLN A 7 -0.12 -15.09 4.06
C GLN A 7 -1.26 -16.13 4.02
N PRO A 8 -1.04 -17.27 3.33
CA PRO A 8 -2.09 -18.27 3.08
C PRO A 8 -2.73 -18.77 4.36
N LEU A 9 -1.92 -18.94 5.41
CA LEU A 9 -2.39 -19.42 6.70
C LEU A 9 -3.45 -18.49 7.32
N ARG A 10 -3.29 -17.17 7.18
CA ARG A 10 -4.29 -16.22 7.68
C ARG A 10 -5.60 -16.31 6.92
N VAL A 11 -5.51 -16.41 5.59
CA VAL A 11 -6.70 -16.59 4.74
C VAL A 11 -7.46 -17.84 5.16
N ILE A 12 -6.77 -18.99 5.27
CA ILE A 12 -7.39 -20.27 5.65
C ILE A 12 -8.01 -20.18 7.06
N LEU A 13 -7.29 -19.65 8.05
CA LEU A 13 -7.79 -19.54 9.43
C LEU A 13 -9.02 -18.64 9.52
N PHE A 14 -8.99 -17.46 8.89
CA PHE A 14 -10.15 -16.57 8.88
C PHE A 14 -11.31 -17.18 8.11
N SER A 15 -11.06 -17.87 7.00
CA SER A 15 -12.12 -18.56 6.27
C SER A 15 -12.77 -19.65 7.11
N LEU A 16 -11.99 -20.51 7.78
CA LEU A 16 -12.53 -21.54 8.67
C LEU A 16 -13.35 -20.93 9.82
N LEU A 17 -12.83 -19.90 10.47
CA LEU A 17 -13.51 -19.20 11.56
C LEU A 17 -14.83 -18.58 11.09
N PHE A 18 -14.82 -17.91 9.94
CA PHE A 18 -16.00 -17.24 9.42
C PHE A 18 -17.03 -18.25 8.89
N THR A 19 -16.60 -19.35 8.27
CA THR A 19 -17.48 -20.46 7.92
C THR A 19 -18.14 -21.07 9.14
N PHE A 20 -17.38 -21.31 10.22
CA PHE A 20 -17.93 -21.79 11.48
C PHE A 20 -19.02 -20.84 12.01
N LEU A 21 -18.74 -19.53 12.02
CA LEU A 21 -19.72 -18.53 12.47
C LEU A 21 -20.98 -18.51 11.59
N VAL A 22 -20.82 -18.55 10.27
CA VAL A 22 -21.96 -18.55 9.33
C VAL A 22 -22.81 -19.80 9.49
N CYS A 23 -22.20 -20.98 9.50
CA CYS A 23 -22.92 -22.24 9.65
C CYS A 23 -23.60 -22.35 11.03
N TRP A 24 -22.93 -21.89 12.10
CA TRP A 24 -23.48 -21.87 13.45
C TRP A 24 -24.68 -20.91 13.58
N GLN A 25 -24.53 -19.67 13.11
CA GLN A 25 -25.59 -18.65 13.24
C GLN A 25 -26.80 -18.92 12.34
N ALA A 26 -26.56 -19.48 11.15
CA ALA A 26 -27.63 -19.83 10.22
C ALA A 26 -28.20 -21.23 10.44
N ASN A 27 -27.72 -21.96 11.46
CA ASN A 27 -28.17 -23.31 11.82
C ASN A 27 -28.15 -24.29 10.62
N LEU A 28 -27.10 -24.19 9.81
CA LEU A 28 -26.99 -24.93 8.55
C LEU A 28 -26.59 -26.38 8.80
N GLU A 29 -27.20 -27.29 8.02
CA GLU A 29 -26.83 -28.71 8.03
C GLU A 29 -25.37 -28.92 7.60
N SER A 30 -24.76 -30.03 8.05
CA SER A 30 -23.36 -30.37 7.79
C SER A 30 -22.96 -30.33 6.31
N ILE A 31 -23.91 -30.57 5.39
CA ILE A 31 -23.65 -30.53 3.94
C ILE A 31 -23.27 -29.14 3.42
N TRP A 32 -23.69 -28.08 4.12
CA TRP A 32 -23.42 -26.70 3.73
C TRP A 32 -22.04 -26.18 4.15
N TRP A 33 -21.31 -26.92 5.00
CA TRP A 33 -20.00 -26.48 5.48
C TRP A 33 -18.99 -26.29 4.35
N VAL A 34 -18.91 -27.26 3.44
CA VAL A 34 -17.97 -27.21 2.30
C VAL A 34 -18.30 -26.08 1.32
N PRO A 35 -19.54 -25.93 0.80
CA PRO A 35 -19.84 -24.84 -0.13
C PRO A 35 -19.72 -23.46 0.54
N VAL A 36 -20.11 -23.31 1.81
CA VAL A 36 -19.90 -22.06 2.56
C VAL A 36 -18.41 -21.78 2.73
N PHE A 37 -17.61 -22.80 3.08
CA PHE A 37 -16.15 -22.66 3.15
C PHE A 37 -15.54 -22.19 1.84
N LEU A 38 -15.92 -22.80 0.72
CA LEU A 38 -15.39 -22.40 -0.59
C LEU A 38 -15.78 -20.96 -0.96
N GLY A 39 -17.02 -20.55 -0.69
CA GLY A 39 -17.46 -19.17 -0.93
C GLY A 39 -16.72 -18.16 -0.06
N VAL A 40 -16.62 -18.42 1.24
CA VAL A 40 -15.90 -17.58 2.20
C VAL A 40 -14.41 -17.53 1.85
N PHE A 41 -13.80 -18.67 1.56
CA PHE A 41 -12.39 -18.75 1.17
C PHE A 41 -12.11 -17.94 -0.09
N GLY A 42 -12.96 -18.04 -1.11
CA GLY A 42 -12.85 -17.22 -2.32
C GLY A 42 -12.88 -15.72 -2.01
N LEU A 43 -13.80 -15.29 -1.13
CA LEU A 43 -13.93 -13.89 -0.72
C LEU A 43 -12.67 -13.39 0.02
N PHE A 44 -12.20 -14.13 1.01
CA PHE A 44 -11.00 -13.77 1.78
C PHE A 44 -9.74 -13.81 0.93
N PHE A 45 -9.61 -14.80 0.05
CA PHE A 45 -8.49 -14.91 -0.88
C PHE A 45 -8.43 -13.69 -1.80
N LEU A 46 -9.56 -13.35 -2.44
CA LEU A 46 -9.64 -12.20 -3.34
C LEU A 46 -9.35 -10.89 -2.60
N GLY A 47 -9.97 -10.68 -1.44
CA GLY A 47 -9.74 -9.49 -0.61
C GLY A 47 -8.28 -9.34 -0.18
N HIS A 48 -7.63 -10.45 0.19
CA HIS A 48 -6.22 -10.44 0.59
C HIS A 48 -5.29 -10.09 -0.58
N GLN A 49 -5.58 -10.58 -1.79
CA GLN A 49 -4.80 -10.22 -2.98
C GLN A 49 -4.98 -8.75 -3.36
N ILE A 50 -6.20 -8.22 -3.29
CA ILE A 50 -6.47 -6.80 -3.53
C ILE A 50 -5.71 -5.94 -2.50
N TYR A 51 -5.74 -6.34 -1.22
CA TYR A 51 -5.03 -5.65 -0.15
C TYR A 51 -3.51 -5.61 -0.40
N ILE A 52 -2.91 -6.74 -0.78
CA ILE A 52 -1.47 -6.80 -1.12
C ILE A 52 -1.15 -5.89 -2.30
N TYR A 53 -1.96 -5.96 -3.37
CA TYR A 53 -1.78 -5.14 -4.55
C TYR A 53 -1.80 -3.65 -4.22
N LEU A 54 -2.83 -3.19 -3.49
CA LEU A 54 -2.98 -1.79 -3.11
C LEU A 54 -1.84 -1.31 -2.21
N ASN A 55 -1.43 -2.12 -1.23
CA ASN A 55 -0.33 -1.74 -0.36
C ASN A 55 1.01 -1.64 -1.09
N ASN A 56 1.27 -2.54 -2.04
CA ASN A 56 2.47 -2.46 -2.85
C ASN A 56 2.46 -1.21 -3.74
N LEU A 57 1.30 -0.86 -4.33
CA LEU A 57 1.13 0.36 -5.12
C LEU A 57 1.38 1.62 -4.28
N ILE A 58 0.79 1.69 -3.08
CA ILE A 58 0.98 2.81 -2.14
C ILE A 58 2.45 2.91 -1.72
N ALA A 59 3.10 1.79 -1.43
CA ALA A 59 4.51 1.77 -1.06
C ALA A 59 5.40 2.32 -2.18
N GLU A 60 5.14 1.94 -3.44
CA GLU A 60 5.90 2.45 -4.60
C GLU A 60 5.73 3.97 -4.75
N HIS A 61 4.49 4.46 -4.67
CA HIS A 61 4.21 5.89 -4.80
C HIS A 61 4.80 6.70 -3.64
N GLY A 62 4.78 6.16 -2.42
CA GLY A 62 5.37 6.79 -1.24
C GLY A 62 6.89 6.92 -1.34
N GLN A 63 7.58 5.97 -1.99
CA GLN A 63 9.03 6.06 -2.21
C GLN A 63 9.39 7.15 -3.21
N LYS A 64 8.70 7.20 -4.35
CA LYS A 64 8.93 8.25 -5.37
C LYS A 64 8.76 9.66 -4.79
N GLN A 65 7.75 9.87 -3.94
CA GLN A 65 7.57 11.16 -3.27
C GLN A 65 8.73 11.49 -2.30
N LYS A 66 9.22 10.52 -1.53
CA LYS A 66 10.37 10.74 -0.64
C LYS A 66 11.64 11.10 -1.39
N GLU A 67 11.87 10.49 -2.56
CA GLU A 67 12.99 10.82 -3.43
C GLU A 67 12.88 12.26 -3.95
N ILE A 68 11.71 12.66 -4.47
CA ILE A 68 11.46 14.04 -4.94
C ILE A 68 11.67 15.05 -3.81
N LEU A 69 11.11 14.81 -2.61
CA LEU A 69 11.31 15.70 -1.47
C LEU A 69 12.78 15.79 -1.05
N ALA A 70 13.54 14.69 -1.12
CA ALA A 70 14.96 14.67 -0.80
C ALA A 70 15.78 15.45 -1.85
N GLU A 71 15.44 15.34 -3.13
CA GLU A 71 16.05 16.14 -4.19
C GLU A 71 15.76 17.63 -4.03
N GLU A 72 14.52 18.01 -3.73
CA GLU A 72 14.15 19.39 -3.45
C GLU A 72 14.88 19.95 -2.23
N ALA A 73 15.02 19.17 -1.16
CA ALA A 73 15.76 19.58 0.03
C ALA A 73 17.24 19.84 -0.30
N ARG A 74 17.89 18.93 -1.04
CA ARG A 74 19.27 19.09 -1.51
C ARG A 74 19.42 20.31 -2.43
N ALA A 75 18.47 20.54 -3.33
CA ALA A 75 18.47 21.69 -4.22
C ALA A 75 18.32 23.01 -3.45
N LYS A 76 17.45 23.05 -2.44
CA LYS A 76 17.28 24.22 -1.55
C LYS A 76 18.54 24.50 -0.73
N GLU A 77 19.18 23.47 -0.17
CA GLU A 77 20.46 23.62 0.54
C GLU A 77 21.59 24.11 -0.39
N ALA A 78 21.70 23.53 -1.60
CA ALA A 78 22.67 23.95 -2.59
C ALA A 78 22.46 25.41 -3.03
N ASN A 79 21.21 25.86 -3.19
CA ASN A 79 20.89 27.24 -3.53
C ASN A 79 21.20 28.19 -2.35
N LYS A 80 20.90 27.78 -1.11
CA LYS A 80 21.25 28.53 0.09
C LYS A 80 22.76 28.74 0.22
N MET A 81 23.57 27.72 -0.11
CA MET A 81 25.04 27.82 -0.08
C MET A 81 25.63 28.67 -1.22
N ARG A 82 24.92 28.86 -2.33
CA ARG A 82 25.40 29.67 -3.47
C ARG A 82 25.29 31.18 -3.25
N GLY A 83 24.59 31.64 -2.21
CA GLY A 83 24.36 33.05 -1.94
C GLY A 83 23.57 33.76 -3.05
N PRO A 84 23.01 34.97 -2.80
CA PRO A 84 22.30 35.71 -3.83
C PRO A 84 23.26 36.01 -4.99
N ARG A 85 22.93 35.51 -6.19
CA ARG A 85 23.64 35.92 -7.42
C ARG A 85 23.46 37.43 -7.57
N THR A 86 24.52 38.18 -7.31
CA THR A 86 24.59 39.59 -7.67
C THR A 86 24.61 39.66 -9.19
N VAL A 87 23.44 39.87 -9.79
CA VAL A 87 23.35 40.14 -11.22
C VAL A 87 24.07 41.47 -11.45
N PRO A 88 25.12 41.53 -12.28
CA PRO A 88 25.80 42.80 -12.54
C PRO A 88 24.79 43.73 -13.21
N ARG A 89 24.44 44.79 -12.49
CA ARG A 89 23.53 45.83 -12.98
C ARG A 89 24.18 46.46 -14.20
N LYS A 90 23.68 46.16 -15.41
CA LYS A 90 24.13 46.81 -16.65
C LYS A 90 23.97 48.32 -16.46
N LYS A 91 25.09 49.05 -16.40
CA LYS A 91 25.09 50.51 -16.38
C LYS A 91 24.46 51.01 -17.68
N PRO A 92 23.57 52.01 -17.63
CA PRO A 92 23.04 52.62 -18.85
C PRO A 92 24.20 53.27 -19.62
N ARG A 93 24.37 52.90 -20.88
CA ARG A 93 25.27 53.62 -21.80
C ARG A 93 24.64 54.99 -22.05
N ARG A 94 25.36 56.04 -21.65
CA ARG A 94 25.10 57.42 -22.06
C ARG A 94 25.57 57.61 -23.49
#